data_AF-A0A355RZ87-F1
#
_entry.id   AF-A0A355RZ87-F1
#
_cell.length_a   1.000
_cell.length_b   1.000
_cell.length_c   1.000
_cell.angle_alpha   90.00
_cell.angle_beta   90.00
_cell.angle_gamma   90.00
#
_symmetry.space_group_name_H-M   'P 1'
#
loop_
_entity.id
_entity.type
_entity.pdbx_description
1 polymer ?
#
loop_
_entity_poly.entity_id
_entity_poly.type
_entity_poly.pdbx_seq_one_letter_code
_entity_poly.pdbx_strand_id
1 'polypeptide(L)'
;SNIKDKTIIMTTSNGTRAIKGCESANHIYIGSMLNGKSVAARASLDDADISIVCAGTLGKFSLDDFICAGYIIDELMKVKSYVLDDISFAAHYMYDANKKDVEGIIKNASHYNYLVSIGLE
;
A
#
# COMPACT_ATOMS: atom_id res chain seq x y z
N SER A 1 -21.84 3.66 -9.83
CA SER A 1 -22.71 2.52 -10.25
C SER A 1 -22.43 2.00 -11.67
N ASN A 2 -21.48 2.53 -12.45
CA ASN A 2 -21.38 2.23 -13.90
C ASN A 2 -20.45 1.07 -14.33
N ILE A 3 -19.96 0.27 -13.38
CA ILE A 3 -18.93 -0.76 -13.64
C ILE A 3 -19.32 -2.18 -13.19
N LYS A 4 -20.52 -2.38 -12.65
CA LYS A 4 -20.97 -3.70 -12.22
C LYS A 4 -20.99 -4.67 -13.42
N ASP A 5 -20.45 -5.87 -13.23
CA ASP A 5 -20.39 -6.97 -14.21
C ASP A 5 -19.64 -6.64 -15.51
N LYS A 6 -18.74 -5.65 -15.48
CA LYS A 6 -17.86 -5.29 -16.60
C LYS A 6 -16.41 -5.68 -16.34
N THR A 7 -15.71 -6.08 -17.39
CA THR A 7 -14.24 -6.21 -17.35
C THR A 7 -13.60 -4.84 -17.43
N ILE A 8 -12.79 -4.48 -16.44
CA ILE A 8 -11.99 -3.26 -16.44
C ILE A 8 -10.58 -3.62 -16.93
N ILE A 9 -10.18 -3.06 -18.07
CA ILE A 9 -8.80 -3.12 -18.53
C ILE A 9 -8.10 -1.86 -18.04
N MET A 10 -7.11 -2.02 -17.15
CA MET A 10 -6.37 -0.92 -16.55
C MET A 10 -4.88 -1.08 -16.85
N THR A 11 -4.24 0.01 -17.28
CA THR A 11 -2.79 0.07 -17.46
C THR A 11 -2.26 1.25 -16.66
N THR A 12 -1.26 1.00 -15.82
CA THR A 12 -0.57 2.07 -15.08
C THR A 12 0.93 1.79 -15.11
N SER A 13 1.73 2.86 -15.15
CA SER A 13 3.18 2.70 -15.24
C SER A 13 3.77 2.00 -14.01
N ASN A 14 3.31 2.35 -12.81
CA ASN A 14 3.90 1.84 -11.56
C ASN A 14 3.23 0.53 -11.11
N GLY A 15 1.89 0.49 -11.11
CA GLY A 15 1.14 -0.67 -10.61
C GLY A 15 1.37 -1.94 -11.42
N THR A 16 1.39 -1.86 -12.75
CA THR A 16 1.64 -3.05 -13.58
C THR A 16 3.06 -3.60 -13.39
N ARG A 17 4.07 -2.74 -13.19
CA ARG A 17 5.44 -3.20 -12.90
C ARG A 17 5.55 -3.86 -11.53
N ALA A 18 4.92 -3.29 -10.50
CA ALA A 18 4.93 -3.84 -9.16
C ALA A 18 4.29 -5.25 -9.12
N ILE A 19 3.13 -5.41 -9.77
CA ILE A 19 2.44 -6.71 -9.86
C ILE A 19 3.29 -7.73 -10.59
N LYS A 20 3.91 -7.37 -11.73
CA LYS A 20 4.82 -8.26 -12.46
C LYS A 20 6.01 -8.71 -11.62
N GLY A 21 6.55 -7.82 -10.78
CA GLY A 21 7.64 -8.15 -9.86
C GLY A 21 7.26 -9.19 -8.79
N CYS A 22 5.95 -9.41 -8.57
CA CYS A 22 5.42 -10.35 -7.58
C CYS A 22 4.93 -11.67 -8.19
N GLU A 23 5.17 -11.93 -9.49
CA GLU A 23 4.63 -13.12 -10.19
C GLU A 23 5.00 -14.47 -9.56
N SER A 24 6.08 -14.53 -8.78
CA SER A 24 6.48 -15.74 -8.05
C SER A 24 5.79 -15.94 -6.70
N ALA A 25 4.96 -15.00 -6.26
CA ALA A 25 4.25 -15.10 -4.98
C ALA A 25 3.08 -16.09 -5.08
N ASN A 26 2.87 -16.88 -4.02
CA ASN A 26 1.74 -17.83 -3.95
C ASN A 26 0.39 -17.11 -4.00
N HIS A 27 0.31 -15.93 -3.36
CA HIS A 27 -0.87 -15.08 -3.33
C HIS A 27 -0.45 -13.62 -3.52
N ILE A 28 -1.22 -12.88 -4.33
CA ILE A 28 -1.01 -11.44 -4.58
C ILE A 28 -2.29 -10.71 -4.16
N TYR A 29 -2.15 -9.77 -3.23
CA TYR A 29 -3.22 -8.89 -2.79
C TYR A 29 -2.91 -7.44 -3.18
N ILE A 30 -3.94 -6.69 -3.58
CA ILE A 30 -3.82 -5.27 -3.92
C ILE A 30 -4.30 -4.43 -2.73
N GLY A 31 -3.35 -3.77 -2.07
CA GLY A 31 -3.57 -2.93 -0.89
C GLY A 31 -3.62 -1.44 -1.21
N SER A 32 -4.40 -0.72 -0.42
CA SER A 32 -4.57 0.73 -0.43
C SER A 32 -5.05 1.19 0.94
N MET A 33 -5.02 2.51 1.19
CA MET A 33 -5.60 3.10 2.40
C MET A 33 -7.09 2.75 2.57
N LEU A 34 -7.83 2.52 1.48
CA LEU A 34 -9.27 2.24 1.52
C LEU A 34 -9.60 0.80 1.92
N ASN A 35 -8.69 -0.15 1.69
CA ASN A 35 -8.94 -1.58 1.91
C ASN A 35 -7.86 -2.28 2.75
N GLY A 36 -6.92 -1.54 3.34
CA GLY A 36 -5.76 -2.09 4.06
C GLY A 36 -6.15 -3.07 5.16
N LYS A 37 -7.17 -2.76 5.97
CA LYS A 37 -7.72 -3.69 6.97
C LYS A 37 -8.19 -5.02 6.37
N SER A 38 -8.93 -4.99 5.27
CA SER A 38 -9.44 -6.20 4.60
C SER A 38 -8.30 -7.02 3.99
N VAL A 39 -7.29 -6.35 3.42
CA VAL A 39 -6.09 -6.98 2.88
C VAL A 39 -5.28 -7.65 3.98
N ALA A 40 -5.04 -6.95 5.09
CA ALA A 40 -4.34 -7.50 6.26
C ALA A 40 -5.05 -8.74 6.82
N ALA A 41 -6.38 -8.65 7.00
CA ALA A 41 -7.18 -9.78 7.45
C ALA A 41 -7.06 -10.98 6.51
N ARG A 42 -7.12 -10.78 5.18
CA ARG A 42 -7.02 -11.87 4.21
C ARG A 42 -5.62 -12.47 4.15
N ALA A 43 -4.59 -11.63 4.06
CA ALA A 43 -3.19 -12.06 3.99
C ALA A 43 -2.76 -12.83 5.26
N SER A 44 -3.30 -12.47 6.42
CA SER A 44 -2.97 -13.15 7.69
C SER A 44 -3.37 -14.63 7.75
N LEU A 45 -4.27 -15.07 6.86
CA LEU A 45 -4.80 -16.44 6.79
C LEU A 45 -3.89 -17.39 6.01
N ASP A 46 -2.97 -16.87 5.19
CA ASP A 46 -2.17 -17.69 4.27
C ASP A 46 -0.99 -18.39 4.95
N ASP A 47 -0.84 -18.22 6.27
CA ASP A 47 0.20 -18.80 7.15
C ASP A 47 1.60 -18.86 6.53
N ALA A 48 2.00 -17.76 5.90
CA ALA A 48 3.27 -17.59 5.21
C ALA A 48 3.86 -16.20 5.52
N ASP A 49 5.14 -16.02 5.16
CA ASP A 49 5.79 -14.71 5.21
C ASP A 49 5.09 -13.72 4.26
N ILE A 50 4.99 -12.48 4.71
CA ILE A 50 4.31 -11.41 3.96
C ILE A 50 5.36 -10.40 3.52
N SER A 51 5.42 -10.14 2.21
CA SER A 51 6.17 -9.02 1.64
C SER A 51 5.22 -7.94 1.15
N ILE A 52 5.43 -6.70 1.58
CA ILE A 52 4.66 -5.54 1.09
C ILE A 52 5.51 -4.82 0.04
N VAL A 53 5.02 -4.79 -1.20
CA VAL A 53 5.71 -4.18 -2.33
C VAL A 53 5.05 -2.85 -2.68
N CYS A 54 5.73 -1.76 -2.35
CA CYS A 54 5.33 -0.40 -2.77
C CYS A 54 5.56 -0.23 -4.27
N ALA A 55 4.58 0.31 -4.99
CA ALA A 55 4.70 0.50 -6.43
C ALA A 55 5.71 1.59 -6.80
N GLY A 56 5.92 2.55 -5.89
CA GLY A 56 6.77 3.69 -6.08
C GLY A 56 6.19 4.67 -7.10
N THR A 57 6.87 5.81 -7.25
CA THR A 57 6.60 6.77 -8.31
C THR A 57 7.83 6.90 -9.20
N LEU A 58 7.70 6.49 -10.47
CA LEU A 58 8.80 6.55 -11.47
C LEU A 58 10.06 5.79 -11.00
N GLY A 59 9.88 4.65 -10.32
CA GLY A 59 10.98 3.84 -9.80
C GLY A 59 11.64 4.40 -8.53
N LYS A 60 11.05 5.43 -7.92
CA LYS A 60 11.52 6.02 -6.67
C LYS A 60 10.57 5.68 -5.52
N PHE A 61 11.10 5.79 -4.30
CA PHE A 61 10.33 5.78 -3.07
C PHE A 61 9.12 6.74 -3.17
N SER A 62 7.96 6.27 -2.71
CA SER A 62 6.72 7.06 -2.64
C SER A 62 6.24 7.08 -1.19
N LEU A 63 6.04 8.29 -0.64
CA LEU A 63 5.67 8.48 0.76
C LEU A 63 4.25 7.98 1.06
N ASP A 64 3.33 8.18 0.13
CA ASP A 64 1.96 7.67 0.13
C ASP A 64 1.91 6.14 0.12
N ASP A 65 2.73 5.48 -0.70
CA ASP A 65 2.85 4.02 -0.65
C ASP A 65 3.42 3.55 0.69
N PHE A 66 4.44 4.24 1.20
CA PHE A 66 5.13 3.85 2.43
C PHE A 66 4.24 4.00 3.67
N ILE A 67 3.45 5.08 3.76
CA ILE A 67 2.48 5.24 4.85
C ILE A 67 1.34 4.23 4.75
N CYS A 68 0.93 3.87 3.52
CA CYS A 68 -0.05 2.82 3.29
C CYS A 68 0.49 1.44 3.69
N ALA A 69 1.76 1.14 3.41
CA ALA A 69 2.41 -0.08 3.89
C ALA A 69 2.40 -0.12 5.43
N GLY A 70 2.76 1.00 6.09
CA GLY A 70 2.69 1.13 7.54
C GLY A 70 1.29 0.87 8.12
N TYR A 71 0.24 1.38 7.46
CA TYR A 71 -1.14 1.09 7.83
C TYR A 71 -1.48 -0.40 7.73
N ILE A 72 -1.10 -1.06 6.64
CA ILE A 72 -1.35 -2.49 6.46
C ILE A 72 -0.59 -3.32 7.50
N ILE A 73 0.64 -2.95 7.83
CA ILE A 73 1.44 -3.59 8.89
C ILE A 73 0.75 -3.43 10.25
N ASP A 74 0.25 -2.23 10.57
CA ASP A 74 -0.48 -1.97 11.81
C ASP A 74 -1.73 -2.85 11.93
N GLU A 75 -2.48 -3.02 10.83
CA GLU A 75 -3.64 -3.92 10.80
C GLU A 75 -3.24 -5.41 10.89
N LEU A 76 -2.14 -5.82 10.27
CA LEU A 76 -1.61 -7.19 10.40
C LEU A 76 -1.24 -7.51 11.85
N MET A 77 -0.53 -6.59 12.52
CA MET A 77 -0.10 -6.75 13.92
C MET A 77 -1.27 -6.83 14.91
N LYS A 78 -2.44 -6.27 14.56
CA LYS A 78 -3.68 -6.43 15.37
C LYS A 78 -4.27 -7.84 15.28
N VAL A 79 -3.96 -8.59 14.22
CA VAL A 79 -4.45 -9.97 14.03
C VAL A 79 -3.56 -10.97 14.75
N LYS A 80 -2.25 -10.89 14.54
CA LYS A 80 -1.24 -11.75 15.21
C LYS A 80 0.13 -11.08 15.22
N SER A 81 1.07 -11.63 15.98
CA SER A 81 2.45 -11.12 16.05
C SER A 81 3.23 -11.43 14.77
N TYR A 82 3.98 -10.44 14.28
CA TYR A 82 4.91 -10.56 13.16
C TYR A 82 6.29 -10.05 13.59
N VAL A 83 7.35 -10.60 13.01
CA VAL A 83 8.70 -10.04 13.10
C VAL A 83 8.87 -9.08 11.94
N LEU A 84 9.18 -7.82 12.24
CA LEU A 84 9.40 -6.79 11.23
C LEU A 84 10.88 -6.67 10.92
N ASP A 85 11.22 -6.53 9.64
CA ASP A 85 12.52 -6.03 9.23
C ASP A 85 12.61 -4.50 9.40
N ASP A 86 13.79 -3.93 9.15
CA ASP A 86 14.05 -2.50 9.38
C ASP A 86 13.09 -1.59 8.59
N ILE A 87 12.82 -1.94 7.33
CA ILE A 87 11.97 -1.11 6.46
C ILE A 87 10.49 -1.22 6.85
N SER A 88 10.03 -2.41 7.25
CA SER A 88 8.67 -2.63 7.75
C SER A 88 8.47 -1.93 9.10
N PHE A 89 9.48 -1.98 9.98
CA PHE A 89 9.47 -1.24 11.24
C PHE A 89 9.39 0.28 10.98
N ALA A 90 10.20 0.80 10.07
CA ALA A 90 10.18 2.23 9.73
C ALA A 90 8.82 2.66 9.14
N ALA A 91 8.22 1.84 8.28
CA ALA A 91 6.88 2.10 7.73
C ALA A 91 5.82 2.10 8.83
N HIS A 92 5.82 1.09 9.69
CA HIS A 92 4.89 0.96 10.81
C HIS A 92 5.01 2.14 11.78
N TYR A 93 6.25 2.48 12.18
CA TYR A 93 6.53 3.62 13.05
C TYR A 93 6.03 4.95 12.45
N MET A 94 6.29 5.17 11.16
CA MET A 94 5.84 6.38 10.47
C MET A 94 4.31 6.47 10.43
N TYR A 95 3.63 5.36 10.16
CA TYR A 95 2.17 5.33 10.23
C TYR A 95 1.66 5.57 11.65
N ASP A 96 2.19 4.86 12.66
CA ASP A 96 1.73 4.96 14.05
C ASP A 96 1.86 6.38 14.60
N ALA A 97 3.00 7.04 14.32
CA ALA A 97 3.25 8.42 14.72
C ALA A 97 2.27 9.43 14.08
N ASN A 98 1.72 9.10 12.90
CA ASN A 98 0.91 10.01 12.10
C ASN A 98 -0.54 9.54 11.88
N LYS A 99 -0.97 8.45 12.51
CA LYS A 99 -2.28 7.81 12.26
C LYS A 99 -3.48 8.71 12.53
N LYS A 100 -3.29 9.80 13.29
CA LYS A 100 -4.32 10.82 13.55
C LYS A 100 -4.49 11.83 12.41
N ASP A 101 -3.48 11.98 11.55
CA ASP A 101 -3.47 12.91 10.42
C ASP A 101 -2.62 12.35 9.25
N VAL A 102 -3.09 11.23 8.69
CA VAL A 102 -2.41 10.59 7.55
C VAL A 102 -2.46 11.49 6.31
N GLU A 103 -3.58 12.19 6.11
CA GLU A 103 -3.76 13.11 4.98
C GLU A 103 -2.75 14.26 5.03
N GLY A 104 -2.51 14.84 6.21
CA GLY A 104 -1.48 15.87 6.41
C GLY A 104 -0.08 15.41 6.00
N ILE A 105 0.28 14.15 6.24
CA ILE A 105 1.56 13.60 5.78
C ILE A 105 1.58 13.35 4.27
N ILE A 106 0.50 12.79 3.71
CA ILE A 106 0.41 12.52 2.26
C ILE A 106 0.53 13.81 1.45
N LYS A 107 0.05 14.95 1.97
CA LYS A 107 0.21 16.27 1.33
C LYS A 107 1.68 16.68 1.09
N ASN A 108 2.62 16.11 1.83
CA ASN A 108 4.05 16.34 1.63
C ASN A 108 4.66 15.42 0.56
N ALA A 109 3.92 14.43 0.06
CA ALA A 109 4.39 13.51 -0.97
C ALA A 109 4.54 14.22 -2.31
N SER A 110 5.65 13.94 -3.01
CA SER A 110 5.90 14.45 -4.37
C SER A 110 4.82 14.01 -5.36
N HIS A 111 4.29 12.78 -5.19
CA HIS A 111 3.19 12.28 -6.02
C HIS A 111 1.87 13.03 -5.77
N TYR A 112 1.58 13.36 -4.52
CA TYR A 112 0.42 14.19 -4.18
C TYR A 112 0.50 15.56 -4.84
N ASN A 113 1.66 16.23 -4.74
CA ASN A 113 1.89 17.52 -5.40
C ASN A 113 1.73 17.44 -6.93
N TYR A 114 2.11 16.31 -7.52
CA TYR A 114 1.88 16.06 -8.94
C TYR A 114 0.38 15.94 -9.26
N LEU A 115 -0.40 15.19 -8.48
CA LEU A 115 -1.86 15.07 -8.66
C LEU A 115 -2.57 16.43 -8.56
N VAL A 116 -2.17 17.26 -7.59
CA VAL A 116 -2.66 18.64 -7.46
C VAL A 116 -2.32 19.45 -8.71
N SER A 117 -1.09 19.33 -9.24
CA SER A 117 -0.66 20.07 -10.43
C SER A 117 -1.46 19.74 -11.71
N ILE A 118 -2.14 18.58 -11.73
CA ILE A 118 -2.99 18.15 -12.85
C ILE A 118 -4.50 18.18 -12.52
N GLY A 119 -4.88 18.75 -11.36
CA GLY A 119 -6.29 18.96 -10.97
C GLY A 119 -7.01 17.72 -10.46
N LEU A 120 -6.30 16.75 -9.85
CA LEU A 120 -6.84 15.50 -9.32
C LEU A 120 -6.70 15.39 -7.80
N GLU A 121 -7.18 16.39 -7.06
CA GLU A 121 -7.23 16.41 -5.58
C GLU A 121 -8.56 15.89 -5.00
#